data_AF-A0A1H0BFK1-F1
#
_entry.id   AF-A0A1H0BFK1-F1
#
_cell.length_a   1.000
_cell.length_b   1.000
_cell.length_c   1.000
_cell.angle_alpha   90.00
_cell.angle_beta   90.00
_cell.angle_gamma   90.00
#
_symmetry.space_group_name_H-M   'P 1'
#
loop_
_entity.id
_entity.type
_entity.pdbx_description
1 polymer ?
#
loop_
_entity_poly.entity_id
_entity_poly.type
_entity_poly.pdbx_seq_one_letter_code
_entity_poly.pdbx_strand_id
1 'polypeptide(L)'
;MTSNSAFLRIAAGLFFCAVLISCKKEAPQEEQPVLLHEAQLHLPKEFPQIQIDPDNPLTEEGIELGRRLFYDIRLSGNNRIACASCHRQELAFSDGLALSNKGFSGRPLLRHAPVLFNLAWANQGLFWDGGAKNLESQAFGPLTAEDEMHQDLYELEAELKAIPDYVNQFKLVFKQEIRSTDVVKALSQFQRTLISANSRYDQYLRKEAMLSIEELNGMNLYLGKCSACHKGALFTDQAFHNNGLDASFGDEKEGIYQGHFRVSFNPADLGKFKTPSLRNVLLSAPYMHDGRFNTIAEVLEHYNSGIKAAPTVDSILYQDHGAIGIPLTETEKKELIAFLGTLTDESFITNKKHGNPF
;
A
#
# COMPACT_ATOMS: atom_id res chain seq x y z
N MET A 1 -98.50 -5.02 44.36
CA MET A 1 -97.52 -3.92 44.24
C MET A 1 -97.05 -3.54 45.63
N THR A 2 -95.74 -3.31 45.78
CA THR A 2 -95.01 -2.87 46.99
C THR A 2 -94.95 -3.87 48.15
N SER A 3 -93.89 -3.98 48.93
CA SER A 3 -92.44 -3.81 48.78
C SER A 3 -91.87 -4.33 50.10
N ASN A 4 -91.00 -5.33 50.05
CA ASN A 4 -90.33 -5.89 51.22
C ASN A 4 -89.28 -4.92 51.77
N SER A 5 -89.22 -4.81 53.09
CA SER A 5 -88.10 -4.27 53.86
C SER A 5 -87.29 -5.42 54.44
N ALA A 6 -85.99 -5.45 54.15
CA ALA A 6 -85.03 -6.22 54.93
C ALA A 6 -83.65 -5.57 54.84
N PHE A 7 -83.20 -5.06 55.98
CA PHE A 7 -81.85 -4.61 56.25
C PHE A 7 -80.87 -5.79 56.10
N LEU A 8 -79.77 -5.58 55.36
CA LEU A 8 -78.59 -6.45 55.45
C LEU A 8 -77.34 -5.58 55.61
N ARG A 9 -76.70 -5.72 56.76
CA ARG A 9 -75.38 -5.15 57.08
C ARG A 9 -74.32 -6.01 56.38
N ILE A 10 -73.46 -5.41 55.56
CA ILE A 10 -72.24 -6.06 55.06
C ILE A 10 -71.04 -5.19 55.46
N ALA A 11 -70.10 -5.83 56.15
CA ALA A 11 -68.90 -5.26 56.71
C ALA A 11 -67.91 -4.79 55.63
N ALA A 12 -67.31 -3.63 55.85
CA ALA A 12 -66.21 -3.11 55.04
C ALA A 12 -64.90 -3.79 55.45
N GLY A 13 -64.38 -4.68 54.60
CA GLY A 13 -63.00 -5.17 54.64
C GLY A 13 -62.17 -4.45 53.58
N LEU A 14 -61.36 -3.48 53.99
CA LEU A 14 -60.36 -2.82 53.13
C LEU A 14 -59.13 -3.73 53.03
N PHE A 15 -58.99 -4.46 51.93
CA PHE A 15 -57.78 -5.21 51.59
C PHE A 15 -56.87 -4.28 50.78
N PHE A 16 -55.82 -3.74 51.44
CA PHE A 16 -54.82 -2.91 50.80
C PHE A 16 -53.76 -3.83 50.15
N CYS A 17 -53.94 -4.18 48.87
CA CYS A 17 -52.91 -4.86 48.09
C CYS A 17 -51.82 -3.84 47.72
N ALA A 18 -50.74 -3.79 48.51
CA ALA A 18 -49.51 -3.12 48.12
C ALA A 18 -48.85 -3.92 46.98
N VAL A 19 -48.97 -3.43 45.74
CA VAL A 19 -48.22 -3.95 44.59
C VAL A 19 -46.77 -3.47 44.74
N LEU A 20 -45.90 -4.35 45.22
CA LEU A 20 -44.45 -4.15 45.17
C LEU A 20 -43.99 -4.32 43.73
N ILE A 21 -43.88 -3.22 42.99
CA ILE A 21 -43.17 -3.18 41.70
C ILE A 21 -41.68 -3.30 42.01
N SER A 22 -41.19 -4.54 42.01
CA SER A 22 -39.76 -4.83 42.07
C SER A 22 -39.13 -4.46 40.73
N CYS A 23 -38.45 -3.31 40.67
CA CYS A 23 -37.52 -3.01 39.59
C CYS A 23 -36.37 -4.03 39.63
N LYS A 24 -36.50 -5.12 38.86
CA LYS A 24 -35.35 -5.95 38.51
C LYS A 24 -34.41 -5.08 37.69
N LYS A 25 -33.30 -4.67 38.29
CA LYS A 25 -32.15 -4.13 37.59
C LYS A 25 -31.69 -5.22 36.61
N GLU A 26 -31.87 -5.01 35.32
CA GLU A 26 -31.30 -5.88 34.29
C GLU A 26 -29.79 -5.96 34.56
N ALA A 27 -29.30 -7.19 34.76
CA ALA A 27 -27.88 -7.43 34.83
C ALA A 27 -27.26 -6.91 33.54
N PRO A 28 -26.07 -6.27 33.58
CA PRO A 28 -25.36 -5.94 32.35
C PRO A 28 -25.23 -7.22 31.54
N GLN A 29 -25.76 -7.24 30.31
CA GLN A 29 -25.41 -8.31 29.39
C GLN A 29 -23.88 -8.28 29.27
N GLU A 30 -23.22 -9.35 29.68
CA GLU A 30 -21.82 -9.56 29.33
C GLU A 30 -21.75 -9.48 27.81
N GLU A 31 -21.17 -8.40 27.29
CA GLU A 31 -20.83 -8.28 25.87
C GLU A 31 -19.98 -9.51 25.53
N GLN A 32 -20.52 -10.42 24.72
CA GLN A 32 -19.73 -11.52 24.19
C GLN A 32 -18.50 -10.89 23.51
N PRO A 33 -17.28 -11.35 23.82
CA PRO A 33 -16.09 -10.77 23.22
C PRO A 33 -16.20 -10.95 21.71
N VAL A 34 -16.26 -9.84 20.98
CA VAL A 34 -16.16 -9.85 19.52
C VAL A 34 -14.79 -10.44 19.18
N LEU A 35 -14.81 -11.68 18.68
CA LEU A 35 -13.62 -12.39 18.24
C LEU A 35 -13.16 -11.78 16.93
N LEU A 36 -11.87 -11.47 16.84
CA LEU A 36 -11.25 -11.05 15.59
C LEU A 36 -11.27 -12.20 14.59
N HIS A 37 -11.58 -11.90 13.33
CA HIS A 37 -11.56 -12.90 12.28
C HIS A 37 -10.17 -12.91 11.65
N GLU A 38 -9.49 -14.06 11.72
CA GLU A 38 -8.21 -14.24 11.04
C GLU A 38 -8.40 -14.08 9.53
N ALA A 39 -7.66 -13.15 8.93
CA ALA A 39 -7.76 -12.90 7.50
C ALA A 39 -6.84 -13.84 6.72
N GLN A 40 -7.42 -14.59 5.79
CA GLN A 40 -6.67 -15.47 4.89
C GLN A 40 -6.41 -14.77 3.55
N LEU A 41 -5.13 -14.48 3.28
CA LEU A 41 -4.70 -14.00 1.97
C LEU A 41 -4.69 -15.15 0.97
N HIS A 42 -5.44 -14.99 -0.12
CA HIS A 42 -5.42 -15.94 -1.23
C HIS A 42 -4.21 -15.65 -2.11
N LEU A 43 -3.08 -16.31 -1.82
CA LEU A 43 -1.84 -16.11 -2.56
C LEU A 43 -1.82 -16.99 -3.83
N PRO A 44 -1.42 -16.45 -4.98
CA PRO A 44 -1.15 -17.25 -6.18
C PRO A 44 -0.06 -18.28 -5.91
N LYS A 45 -0.15 -19.46 -6.53
CA LYS A 45 0.83 -20.55 -6.35
C LYS A 45 2.21 -20.18 -6.85
N GLU A 46 2.26 -19.29 -7.83
CA GLU A 46 3.47 -18.81 -8.48
C GLU A 46 4.25 -17.81 -7.62
N PHE A 47 3.60 -17.21 -6.62
CA PHE A 47 4.22 -16.21 -5.76
C PHE A 47 4.94 -16.89 -4.59
N PRO A 48 6.06 -16.30 -4.10
CA PRO A 48 6.72 -16.79 -2.90
C PRO A 48 5.77 -16.80 -1.69
N GLN A 49 6.08 -17.59 -0.67
CA GLN A 49 5.40 -17.48 0.62
C GLN A 49 5.73 -16.12 1.26
N ILE A 50 4.74 -15.48 1.87
CA ILE A 50 4.93 -14.24 2.62
C ILE A 50 5.50 -14.55 4.01
N GLN A 51 6.25 -13.59 4.55
CA GLN A 51 6.65 -13.63 5.96
C GLN A 51 5.50 -13.08 6.80
N ILE A 52 4.97 -13.90 7.70
CA ILE A 52 3.94 -13.48 8.65
C ILE A 52 4.63 -12.70 9.77
N ASP A 53 4.12 -11.50 10.07
CA ASP A 53 4.56 -10.72 11.22
C ASP A 53 3.72 -11.13 12.45
N PRO A 54 4.32 -11.81 13.45
CA PRO A 54 3.59 -12.20 14.65
C PRO A 54 3.16 -11.00 15.51
N ASP A 55 3.80 -9.84 15.37
CA ASP A 55 3.49 -8.62 16.14
C ASP A 55 2.37 -7.78 15.49
N ASN A 56 1.98 -8.11 14.26
CA ASN A 56 0.87 -7.50 13.53
C ASN A 56 0.14 -8.53 12.64
N PRO A 57 -0.54 -9.54 13.25
CA PRO A 57 -1.27 -10.55 12.50
C PRO A 57 -2.43 -9.92 11.71
N LEU A 58 -2.72 -10.45 10.53
CA LEU A 58 -3.81 -9.97 9.68
C LEU A 58 -5.17 -10.40 10.23
N THR A 59 -6.05 -9.44 10.46
CA THR A 59 -7.46 -9.69 10.78
C THR A 59 -8.36 -8.92 9.83
N GLU A 60 -9.58 -9.43 9.59
CA GLU A 60 -10.53 -8.75 8.71
C GLU A 60 -10.84 -7.33 9.22
N GLU A 61 -10.97 -7.18 10.55
CA GLU A 61 -11.20 -5.89 11.20
C GLU A 61 -10.00 -4.96 11.12
N GLY A 62 -8.77 -5.48 11.25
CA GLY A 62 -7.55 -4.68 11.14
C GLY A 62 -7.31 -4.19 9.71
N ILE A 63 -7.62 -5.02 8.71
CA ILE A 63 -7.59 -4.65 7.29
C ILE A 63 -8.62 -3.55 6.99
N GLU A 64 -9.87 -3.70 7.46
CA GLU A 64 -10.89 -2.68 7.22
C GLU A 64 -10.59 -1.36 7.94
N LEU A 65 -10.09 -1.42 9.19
CA LEU A 65 -9.60 -0.23 9.90
C LEU A 65 -8.46 0.45 9.12
N GLY A 66 -7.50 -0.35 8.65
CA GLY A 66 -6.40 0.14 7.80
C GLY A 66 -6.89 0.80 6.52
N ARG A 67 -7.88 0.20 5.85
CA ARG A 67 -8.49 0.75 4.63
C ARG A 67 -9.16 2.09 4.93
N ARG A 68 -9.90 2.22 6.03
CA ARG A 68 -10.51 3.48 6.46
C ARG A 68 -9.46 4.57 6.65
N LEU A 69 -8.42 4.27 7.42
CA LEU A 69 -7.31 5.19 7.67
C LEU A 69 -6.59 5.59 6.37
N PHE A 70 -6.39 4.66 5.43
CA PHE A 70 -5.72 4.94 4.16
C PHE A 70 -6.43 6.02 3.32
N TYR A 71 -7.75 6.12 3.41
CA TYR A 71 -8.59 7.08 2.70
C TYR A 71 -9.02 8.28 3.53
N ASP A 72 -8.64 8.34 4.82
CA ASP A 72 -9.08 9.37 5.73
C ASP A 72 -8.12 10.58 5.73
N ILE A 73 -8.64 11.73 5.35
CA ILE A 73 -7.86 12.98 5.29
C ILE A 73 -7.42 13.46 6.68
N ARG A 74 -8.04 12.96 7.75
CA ARG A 74 -7.71 13.32 9.13
C ARG A 74 -6.35 12.82 9.60
N LEU A 75 -5.69 11.95 8.83
CA LEU A 75 -4.32 11.57 9.15
C LEU A 75 -3.31 12.67 8.84
N SER A 76 -3.68 13.72 8.11
CA SER A 76 -2.82 14.87 7.84
C SER A 76 -3.08 16.01 8.82
N GLY A 77 -2.03 16.75 9.20
CA GLY A 77 -2.12 17.84 10.18
C GLY A 77 -3.02 19.01 9.75
N ASN A 78 -3.41 19.08 8.48
CA ASN A 78 -4.38 20.07 7.97
C ASN A 78 -5.74 19.46 7.60
N ASN A 79 -5.97 18.17 7.87
CA ASN A 79 -7.19 17.45 7.57
C ASN A 79 -7.58 17.51 6.07
N ARG A 80 -6.62 17.47 5.13
CA ARG A 80 -6.88 17.56 3.66
C ARG A 80 -6.25 16.45 2.83
N ILE A 81 -5.31 15.69 3.38
CA ILE A 81 -4.49 14.71 2.66
C ILE A 81 -4.66 13.35 3.31
N ALA A 82 -4.93 12.35 2.49
CA ALA A 82 -4.92 10.94 2.88
C ALA A 82 -3.79 10.23 2.14
N CYS A 83 -3.46 8.99 2.53
CA CYS A 83 -2.53 8.16 1.76
C CYS A 83 -3.00 8.03 0.29
N ALA A 84 -4.31 7.87 0.10
CA ALA A 84 -4.97 7.79 -1.20
C ALA A 84 -4.84 9.06 -2.08
N SER A 85 -4.45 10.22 -1.52
CA SER A 85 -4.21 11.45 -2.29
C SER A 85 -3.02 11.30 -3.25
N CYS A 86 -2.00 10.54 -2.84
CA CYS A 86 -0.80 10.21 -3.62
C CYS A 86 -0.77 8.76 -4.08
N HIS A 87 -1.58 7.87 -3.51
CA HIS A 87 -1.62 6.46 -3.89
C HIS A 87 -3.02 6.08 -4.39
N ARG A 88 -3.29 6.45 -5.64
CA ARG A 88 -4.60 6.32 -6.30
C ARG A 88 -4.79 4.92 -6.85
N GLN A 89 -5.89 4.25 -6.48
CA GLN A 89 -6.15 2.87 -6.85
C GLN A 89 -6.13 2.64 -8.38
N GLU A 90 -6.74 3.56 -9.13
CA GLU A 90 -6.84 3.52 -10.59
C GLU A 90 -5.48 3.66 -11.31
N LEU A 91 -4.46 4.15 -10.59
CA LEU A 91 -3.06 4.25 -11.06
C LEU A 91 -2.17 3.21 -10.38
N ALA A 92 -2.75 2.06 -10.01
CA ALA A 92 -2.07 0.99 -9.27
C ALA A 92 -1.38 1.49 -7.98
N PHE A 93 -2.03 2.41 -7.28
CA PHE A 93 -1.55 3.07 -6.07
C PHE A 93 -0.30 3.94 -6.26
N SER A 94 -0.19 4.62 -7.41
CA SER A 94 0.71 5.77 -7.66
C SER A 94 -0.07 7.09 -7.74
N ASP A 95 0.59 8.23 -8.01
CA ASP A 95 -0.05 9.56 -8.07
C ASP A 95 -0.27 10.10 -9.50
N GLY A 96 0.48 9.59 -10.47
CA GLY A 96 0.48 10.06 -11.86
C GLY A 96 1.29 11.35 -12.07
N LEU A 97 2.20 11.72 -11.15
CA LEU A 97 2.96 12.96 -11.18
C LEU A 97 4.45 12.67 -11.06
N ALA A 98 5.32 13.46 -11.69
CA ALA A 98 6.77 13.27 -11.53
C ALA A 98 7.18 13.47 -10.07
N LEU A 99 6.72 14.57 -9.49
CA LEU A 99 6.92 14.93 -8.10
C LEU A 99 5.58 15.50 -7.59
N SER A 100 4.93 14.82 -6.65
CA SER A 100 3.65 15.28 -6.09
C SER A 100 3.82 16.64 -5.43
N ASN A 101 2.85 17.52 -5.60
CA ASN A 101 2.72 18.77 -4.86
C ASN A 101 1.42 18.81 -4.04
N LYS A 102 0.80 17.66 -3.81
CA LYS A 102 -0.48 17.52 -3.11
C LYS A 102 -0.33 17.53 -1.58
N GLY A 103 0.89 17.44 -1.07
CA GLY A 103 1.16 17.34 0.35
C GLY A 103 0.97 18.67 1.10
N PHE A 104 1.24 18.64 2.41
CA PHE A 104 0.80 19.65 3.37
C PHE A 104 1.24 21.07 3.00
N SER A 105 2.50 21.22 2.58
CA SER A 105 3.10 22.50 2.20
C SER A 105 2.76 22.97 0.79
N GLY A 106 2.26 22.08 -0.07
CA GLY A 106 2.09 22.31 -1.51
C GLY A 106 3.40 22.39 -2.31
N ARG A 107 4.57 22.18 -1.68
CA ARG A 107 5.86 22.09 -2.38
C ARG A 107 5.96 20.76 -3.12
N PRO A 108 6.61 20.71 -4.30
CA PRO A 108 6.93 19.43 -4.94
C PRO A 108 7.79 18.55 -4.04
N LEU A 109 7.40 17.29 -3.88
CA LEU A 109 8.17 16.26 -3.22
C LEU A 109 9.50 16.04 -3.94
N LEU A 110 10.40 15.35 -3.26
CA LEU A 110 11.75 15.09 -3.76
C LEU A 110 11.86 13.82 -4.61
N ARG A 111 10.87 12.93 -4.51
CA ARG A 111 10.81 11.66 -5.23
C ARG A 111 9.41 11.41 -5.76
N HIS A 112 9.34 10.62 -6.83
CA HIS A 112 8.10 10.06 -7.35
C HIS A 112 7.49 9.09 -6.33
N ALA A 113 6.17 9.11 -6.16
CA ALA A 113 5.47 8.23 -5.25
C ALA A 113 5.57 6.76 -5.73
N PRO A 114 6.15 5.83 -4.93
CA PRO A 114 6.23 4.43 -5.32
C PRO A 114 4.83 3.79 -5.31
N VAL A 115 4.64 2.79 -6.17
CA VAL A 115 3.45 1.94 -6.18
C VAL A 115 3.32 1.11 -4.89
N LEU A 116 2.08 0.77 -4.49
CA LEU A 116 1.81 0.05 -3.24
C LEU A 116 1.26 -1.38 -3.41
N PHE A 117 1.29 -1.95 -4.61
CA PHE A 117 0.90 -3.34 -4.80
C PHE A 117 2.02 -4.32 -4.40
N ASN A 118 1.64 -5.53 -3.97
CA ASN A 118 2.52 -6.64 -3.64
C ASN A 118 3.58 -6.33 -2.58
N LEU A 119 3.31 -5.39 -1.67
CA LEU A 119 4.25 -5.04 -0.60
C LEU A 119 4.34 -6.10 0.52
N ALA A 120 3.45 -7.09 0.54
CA ALA A 120 3.55 -8.24 1.44
C ALA A 120 4.85 -9.05 1.26
N TRP A 121 5.53 -8.90 0.12
CA TRP A 121 6.82 -9.52 -0.17
C TRP A 121 8.02 -8.58 -0.02
N ALA A 122 7.80 -7.30 0.31
CA ALA A 122 8.85 -6.28 0.36
C ALA A 122 9.72 -6.43 1.63
N ASN A 123 10.66 -7.38 1.60
CA ASN A 123 11.51 -7.73 2.75
C ASN A 123 12.97 -7.25 2.64
N GLN A 124 13.36 -6.65 1.52
CA GLN A 124 14.68 -6.03 1.30
C GLN A 124 14.65 -4.49 1.46
N GLY A 125 13.74 -3.99 2.29
CA GLY A 125 13.55 -2.56 2.52
C GLY A 125 12.49 -1.90 1.64
N LEU A 126 12.02 -0.74 2.07
CA LEU A 126 10.98 0.09 1.45
C LEU A 126 11.53 1.50 1.17
N PHE A 127 10.74 2.31 0.45
CA PHE A 127 11.21 3.50 -0.28
C PHE A 127 12.17 3.14 -1.41
N TRP A 128 12.55 4.15 -2.19
CA TRP A 128 13.48 4.01 -3.32
C TRP A 128 14.90 3.62 -2.90
N ASP A 129 15.33 3.98 -1.69
CA ASP A 129 16.67 3.71 -1.15
C ASP A 129 16.69 2.56 -0.14
N GLY A 130 15.54 1.97 0.22
CA GLY A 130 15.48 0.85 1.16
C GLY A 130 15.55 1.25 2.63
N GLY A 131 15.38 2.53 2.98
CA GLY A 131 15.58 3.02 4.34
C GLY A 131 14.65 2.44 5.42
N ALA A 132 13.42 2.06 5.06
CA ALA A 132 12.47 1.45 5.99
C ALA A 132 12.46 -0.08 5.88
N LYS A 133 12.39 -0.78 7.01
CA LYS A 133 12.54 -2.26 7.05
C LYS A 133 11.22 -3.02 6.93
N ASN A 134 10.10 -2.37 7.22
CA ASN A 134 8.76 -2.94 7.16
C ASN A 134 7.72 -1.83 6.93
N LEU A 135 6.48 -2.20 6.62
CA LEU A 135 5.39 -1.27 6.31
C LEU A 135 5.07 -0.36 7.50
N GLU A 136 5.13 -0.91 8.71
CA GLU A 136 4.81 -0.18 9.95
C GLU A 136 5.78 0.99 10.17
N SER A 137 7.09 0.74 10.02
CA SER A 137 8.11 1.78 10.10
C SER A 137 8.06 2.74 8.92
N GLN A 138 7.75 2.25 7.72
CA GLN A 138 7.64 3.07 6.51
C GLN A 138 6.52 4.11 6.65
N ALA A 139 5.37 3.72 7.19
CA ALA A 139 4.18 4.58 7.28
C ALA A 139 4.38 5.81 8.18
N PHE A 140 5.32 5.80 9.12
CA PHE A 140 5.67 6.99 9.90
C PHE A 140 6.31 8.10 9.05
N GLY A 141 7.05 7.74 7.99
CA GLY A 141 7.67 8.68 7.07
C GLY A 141 6.66 9.68 6.48
N PRO A 142 5.69 9.24 5.67
CA PRO A 142 4.70 10.13 5.06
C PRO A 142 3.83 10.84 6.10
N LEU A 143 3.50 10.18 7.23
CA LEU A 143 2.70 10.78 8.30
C LEU A 143 3.36 12.05 8.88
N THR A 144 4.67 12.00 9.12
CA THR A 144 5.38 13.06 9.84
C THR A 144 6.14 14.03 8.92
N ALA A 145 6.39 13.66 7.66
CA ALA A 145 7.14 14.49 6.72
C ALA A 145 6.43 15.82 6.41
N GLU A 146 7.20 16.91 6.45
CA GLU A 146 6.72 18.30 6.32
C GLU A 146 6.00 18.59 5.00
N ASP A 147 6.50 18.01 3.91
CA ASP A 147 5.93 18.20 2.58
C ASP A 147 4.89 17.15 2.23
N GLU A 148 4.62 16.17 3.10
CA GLU A 148 3.63 15.11 2.89
C GLU A 148 2.40 15.31 3.77
N MET A 149 2.25 14.62 4.90
CA MET A 149 1.07 14.74 5.76
C MET A 149 1.27 15.69 6.96
N HIS A 150 2.53 15.98 7.33
CA HIS A 150 2.94 16.89 8.40
C HIS A 150 2.07 16.80 9.66
N GLN A 151 1.83 15.58 10.12
CA GLN A 151 1.01 15.31 11.28
C GLN A 151 1.87 15.18 12.54
N ASP A 152 1.44 15.81 13.64
CA ASP A 152 1.97 15.52 14.97
C ASP A 152 1.29 14.25 15.50
N LEU A 153 2.09 13.28 15.97
CA LEU A 153 1.55 11.98 16.34
C LEU A 153 0.71 12.02 17.62
N TYR A 154 0.95 12.97 18.54
CA TYR A 154 0.11 13.14 19.73
C TYR A 154 -1.22 13.82 19.37
N GLU A 155 -1.17 14.80 18.46
CA GLU A 155 -2.39 15.43 17.91
C GLU A 155 -3.24 14.39 17.16
N LEU A 156 -2.63 13.57 16.31
CA LEU A 156 -3.30 12.47 15.61
C LEU A 156 -4.01 11.52 16.58
N GLU A 157 -3.33 11.09 17.64
CA GLU A 157 -3.93 10.22 18.66
C GLU A 157 -5.13 10.90 19.32
N ALA A 158 -5.04 12.20 19.63
CA ALA A 158 -6.14 12.95 20.22
C ALA A 158 -7.33 13.11 19.25
N GLU A 159 -7.06 13.43 17.98
CA GLU A 159 -8.08 13.57 16.92
C GLU A 159 -8.83 12.25 16.70
N LEU A 160 -8.11 11.13 16.60
CA LEU A 160 -8.73 9.81 16.44
C LEU A 160 -9.53 9.39 17.68
N LYS A 161 -9.04 9.71 18.89
CA LYS A 161 -9.76 9.43 20.15
C LYS A 161 -11.05 10.26 20.30
N ALA A 162 -11.16 11.39 19.61
CA ALA A 162 -12.38 12.19 19.57
C ALA A 162 -13.49 11.58 18.69
N ILE A 163 -13.20 10.50 17.95
CA ILE A 163 -14.14 9.86 17.02
C ILE A 163 -14.58 8.50 17.61
N PRO A 164 -15.82 8.37 18.10
CA PRO A 164 -16.29 7.15 18.76
C PRO A 164 -16.14 5.86 17.93
N ASP A 165 -16.35 5.97 16.60
CA ASP A 165 -16.20 4.85 15.68
C ASP A 165 -14.76 4.31 15.65
N TYR A 166 -13.76 5.20 15.58
CA TYR A 166 -12.35 4.79 15.66
C TYR A 166 -12.01 4.20 17.03
N VAL A 167 -12.45 4.83 18.13
CA VAL A 167 -12.21 4.28 19.48
C VAL A 167 -12.70 2.84 19.58
N ASN A 168 -13.89 2.54 19.05
CA ASN A 168 -14.45 1.19 19.05
C ASN A 168 -13.63 0.23 18.16
N GLN A 169 -13.26 0.65 16.94
CA GLN A 169 -12.48 -0.20 16.02
C GLN A 169 -11.07 -0.49 16.54
N PHE A 170 -10.36 0.51 17.08
CA PHE A 170 -9.04 0.30 17.68
C PHE A 170 -9.10 -0.56 18.93
N LYS A 171 -10.11 -0.36 19.80
CA LYS A 171 -10.33 -1.24 20.96
C LYS A 171 -10.66 -2.67 20.53
N LEU A 172 -11.38 -2.85 19.42
CA LEU A 172 -11.65 -4.16 18.86
C LEU A 172 -10.38 -4.85 18.36
N VAL A 173 -9.57 -4.16 17.54
CA VAL A 173 -8.39 -4.74 16.87
C VAL A 173 -7.20 -4.89 17.81
N PHE A 174 -6.85 -3.86 18.57
CA PHE A 174 -5.62 -3.80 19.36
C PHE A 174 -5.82 -3.93 20.86
N LYS A 175 -7.08 -3.99 21.33
CA LYS A 175 -7.44 -4.16 22.76
C LYS A 175 -6.87 -3.08 23.68
N GLN A 176 -6.59 -1.89 23.14
CA GLN A 176 -6.03 -0.75 23.88
C GLN A 176 -6.58 0.58 23.36
N GLU A 177 -6.27 1.67 24.05
CA GLU A 177 -6.49 3.02 23.52
C GLU A 177 -5.64 3.27 22.28
N ILE A 178 -6.13 4.11 21.37
CA ILE A 178 -5.47 4.46 20.12
C ILE A 178 -4.05 4.98 20.40
N ARG A 179 -3.07 4.36 19.76
CA ARG A 179 -1.69 4.85 19.65
C ARG A 179 -1.29 4.97 18.19
N SER A 180 -0.36 5.87 17.91
CA SER A 180 0.26 6.03 16.58
C SER A 180 0.86 4.72 16.04
N THR A 181 1.38 3.85 16.92
CA THR A 181 1.83 2.50 16.55
C THR A 181 0.71 1.60 16.02
N ASP A 182 -0.50 1.76 16.53
CA ASP A 182 -1.66 0.97 16.10
C ASP A 182 -2.19 1.48 14.75
N VAL A 183 -2.10 2.79 14.52
CA VAL A 183 -2.45 3.42 13.23
C VAL A 183 -1.59 2.82 12.12
N VAL A 184 -0.27 2.83 12.28
CA VAL A 184 0.64 2.26 11.27
C VAL A 184 0.49 0.76 11.13
N LYS A 185 0.17 0.03 12.20
CA LYS A 185 -0.14 -1.40 12.13
C LYS A 185 -1.39 -1.66 11.29
N ALA A 186 -2.48 -0.95 11.53
CA ALA A 186 -3.71 -1.08 10.75
C ALA A 186 -3.47 -0.74 9.26
N LEU A 187 -2.82 0.38 8.96
CA LEU A 187 -2.42 0.76 7.59
C LEU A 187 -1.63 -0.37 6.92
N SER A 188 -0.66 -0.94 7.64
CA SER A 188 0.19 -2.02 7.14
C SER A 188 -0.58 -3.32 6.91
N GLN A 189 -1.61 -3.62 7.69
CA GLN A 189 -2.49 -4.78 7.41
C GLN A 189 -3.22 -4.59 6.09
N PHE A 190 -3.80 -3.41 5.84
CA PHE A 190 -4.45 -3.10 4.57
C PHE A 190 -3.46 -3.13 3.39
N GLN A 191 -2.28 -2.52 3.52
CA GLN A 191 -1.28 -2.52 2.44
C GLN A 191 -0.80 -3.93 2.07
N ARG A 192 -0.75 -4.87 3.02
CA ARG A 192 -0.44 -6.28 2.74
C ARG A 192 -1.52 -6.97 1.89
N THR A 193 -2.75 -6.48 1.88
CA THR A 193 -3.83 -7.05 1.06
C THR A 193 -3.84 -6.52 -0.37
N LEU A 194 -3.04 -5.50 -0.70
CA LEU A 194 -2.95 -4.92 -2.04
C LEU A 194 -2.18 -5.86 -2.99
N ILE A 195 -2.78 -7.02 -3.30
CA ILE A 195 -2.16 -8.07 -4.10
C ILE A 195 -2.65 -7.94 -5.56
N SER A 196 -1.70 -7.75 -6.47
CA SER A 196 -1.92 -7.75 -7.92
C SER A 196 -1.29 -9.00 -8.53
N ALA A 197 -2.14 -9.90 -9.00
CA ALA A 197 -1.76 -11.24 -9.44
C ALA A 197 -2.75 -11.90 -10.42
N ASN A 198 -3.58 -11.09 -11.09
CA ASN A 198 -4.55 -11.56 -12.05
C ASN A 198 -4.46 -10.83 -13.39
N SER A 199 -3.27 -10.35 -13.75
CA SER A 199 -3.02 -9.75 -15.06
C SER A 199 -3.22 -10.78 -16.19
N ARG A 200 -3.25 -10.31 -17.44
CA ARG A 200 -3.34 -11.23 -18.60
C ARG A 200 -2.13 -12.17 -18.67
N TYR A 201 -0.96 -11.73 -18.22
CA TYR A 201 0.21 -12.61 -18.04
C TYR A 201 -0.05 -13.71 -17.00
N ASP A 202 -0.62 -13.37 -15.85
CA ASP A 202 -0.94 -14.36 -14.81
C ASP A 202 -1.98 -15.38 -15.31
N GLN A 203 -2.99 -14.92 -16.04
CA GLN A 203 -3.98 -15.78 -16.71
C GLN A 203 -3.34 -16.67 -17.78
N TYR A 204 -2.37 -16.15 -18.54
CA TYR A 204 -1.60 -16.94 -19.50
C TYR A 204 -0.82 -18.08 -18.82
N LEU A 205 -0.15 -17.81 -17.68
CA LEU A 205 0.55 -18.84 -16.91
C LEU A 205 -0.39 -19.96 -16.43
N ARG A 206 -1.63 -19.59 -16.07
CA ARG A 206 -2.69 -20.54 -15.70
C ARG A 206 -3.42 -21.19 -16.88
N LYS A 207 -3.03 -20.85 -18.12
CA LYS A 207 -3.68 -21.31 -19.37
C LYS A 207 -5.14 -20.86 -19.51
N GLU A 208 -5.48 -19.73 -18.90
CA GLU A 208 -6.80 -19.08 -18.93
C GLU A 208 -6.89 -18.01 -20.03
N ALA A 209 -5.73 -17.53 -20.52
CA ALA A 209 -5.63 -16.54 -21.60
C ALA A 209 -4.54 -16.92 -22.61
N MET A 210 -4.62 -16.36 -23.81
CA MET A 210 -3.58 -16.45 -24.83
C MET A 210 -2.90 -15.10 -25.01
N LEU A 211 -1.58 -15.11 -25.21
CA LEU A 211 -0.83 -13.93 -25.61
C LEU A 211 -0.68 -13.90 -27.13
N SER A 212 -0.63 -12.69 -27.69
CA SER A 212 -0.35 -12.49 -29.12
C SER A 212 1.10 -12.86 -29.46
N ILE A 213 1.41 -13.01 -30.75
CA ILE A 213 2.79 -13.28 -31.19
C ILE A 213 3.73 -12.13 -30.77
N GLU A 214 3.26 -10.89 -30.88
CA GLU A 214 4.00 -9.68 -30.47
C GLU A 214 4.31 -9.70 -28.96
N GLU A 215 3.33 -10.07 -28.13
CA GLU A 215 3.50 -10.20 -26.68
C GLU A 215 4.44 -11.34 -26.30
N LEU A 216 4.40 -12.46 -27.02
CA LEU A 216 5.31 -13.59 -26.81
C LEU A 216 6.75 -13.24 -27.20
N ASN A 217 6.94 -12.51 -28.30
CA ASN A 217 8.25 -11.98 -28.68
C ASN A 217 8.78 -11.02 -27.61
N GLY A 218 7.92 -10.10 -27.14
CA GLY A 218 8.23 -9.18 -26.04
C GLY A 218 8.60 -9.90 -24.74
N MET A 219 7.90 -10.98 -24.41
CA MET A 219 8.21 -11.81 -23.25
C MET A 219 9.61 -12.43 -23.37
N ASN A 220 9.96 -12.97 -24.55
CA ASN A 220 11.28 -13.55 -24.78
C ASN A 220 12.39 -12.48 -24.70
N LEU A 221 12.14 -11.28 -25.22
CA LEU A 221 13.05 -10.15 -25.09
C LEU A 221 13.25 -9.75 -23.62
N TYR A 222 12.16 -9.64 -22.85
CA TYR A 222 12.21 -9.35 -21.43
C TYR A 222 13.03 -10.42 -20.67
N LEU A 223 12.79 -11.70 -20.95
CA LEU A 223 13.54 -12.81 -20.34
C LEU A 223 15.04 -12.71 -20.65
N GLY A 224 15.42 -12.37 -21.88
CA GLY A 224 16.82 -12.28 -22.29
C GLY A 224 17.54 -10.98 -21.88
N LYS A 225 16.82 -9.86 -21.74
CA LYS A 225 17.43 -8.52 -21.62
C LYS A 225 17.12 -7.78 -20.32
N CYS A 226 15.98 -8.07 -19.67
CA CYS A 226 15.48 -7.28 -18.53
C CYS A 226 15.40 -8.09 -17.24
N SER A 227 15.24 -9.41 -17.37
CA SER A 227 14.86 -10.27 -16.25
C SER A 227 15.94 -10.40 -15.17
N ALA A 228 17.19 -10.00 -15.43
CA ALA A 228 18.24 -10.15 -14.43
C ALA A 228 18.00 -9.32 -13.16
N CYS A 229 17.45 -8.12 -13.30
CA CYS A 229 16.97 -7.29 -12.19
C CYS A 229 15.47 -7.49 -11.97
N HIS A 230 14.67 -7.46 -13.03
CA HIS A 230 13.22 -7.67 -12.94
C HIS A 230 12.89 -9.15 -13.05
N LYS A 231 13.15 -9.98 -12.03
CA LYS A 231 12.92 -11.45 -12.08
C LYS A 231 11.73 -11.94 -11.29
N GLY A 232 11.40 -13.20 -11.55
CA GLY A 232 10.45 -14.01 -10.79
C GLY A 232 9.02 -13.55 -10.96
N ALA A 233 8.12 -14.15 -10.17
CA ALA A 233 6.70 -13.85 -10.25
C ALA A 233 6.36 -12.40 -9.88
N LEU A 234 7.23 -11.69 -9.16
CA LEU A 234 7.00 -10.29 -8.77
C LEU A 234 7.65 -9.27 -9.71
N PHE A 235 8.36 -9.71 -10.77
CA PHE A 235 9.05 -8.81 -11.72
C PHE A 235 10.02 -7.82 -11.04
N THR A 236 10.65 -8.26 -9.95
CA THR A 236 11.65 -7.52 -9.19
C THR A 236 12.51 -8.52 -8.41
N ASP A 237 13.81 -8.26 -8.33
CA ASP A 237 14.70 -8.94 -7.41
C ASP A 237 14.79 -8.31 -6.03
N GLN A 238 14.10 -7.17 -5.84
CA GLN A 238 14.12 -6.33 -4.65
C GLN A 238 15.51 -5.81 -4.25
N ALA A 239 16.51 -5.96 -5.12
CA ALA A 239 17.87 -5.48 -4.88
C ALA A 239 18.01 -4.02 -5.30
N PHE A 240 19.21 -3.47 -5.09
CA PHE A 240 19.53 -2.07 -5.38
C PHE A 240 20.54 -2.01 -6.51
N HIS A 241 20.24 -1.22 -7.54
CA HIS A 241 21.08 -1.08 -8.74
C HIS A 241 21.18 0.38 -9.15
N ASN A 242 22.33 0.75 -9.71
CA ASN A 242 22.49 2.02 -10.41
C ASN A 242 22.32 1.75 -11.90
N ASN A 243 21.24 2.24 -12.48
CA ASN A 243 20.92 2.09 -13.90
C ASN A 243 21.47 3.23 -14.79
N GLY A 244 22.38 4.04 -14.24
CA GLY A 244 23.08 5.12 -14.94
C GLY A 244 22.20 6.31 -15.32
N LEU A 245 21.19 6.63 -14.53
CA LEU A 245 20.41 7.88 -14.71
C LEU A 245 21.28 9.13 -14.58
N ASP A 246 22.25 9.11 -13.67
CA ASP A 246 23.12 10.24 -13.33
C ASP A 246 24.59 9.79 -13.24
N ALA A 247 25.49 10.70 -13.64
CA ALA A 247 26.94 10.44 -13.62
C ALA A 247 27.61 10.83 -12.30
N SER A 248 26.90 11.62 -11.47
CA SER A 248 27.40 12.20 -10.23
C SER A 248 26.28 12.31 -9.21
N PHE A 249 26.61 12.14 -7.93
CA PHE A 249 25.66 12.10 -6.82
C PHE A 249 26.17 13.02 -5.72
N GLY A 250 25.76 14.28 -5.72
CA GLY A 250 26.19 15.25 -4.70
C GLY A 250 25.28 15.22 -3.47
N ASP A 251 25.49 16.19 -2.58
CA ASP A 251 24.70 16.36 -1.35
C ASP A 251 23.47 17.26 -1.54
N GLU A 252 23.19 17.68 -2.79
CA GLU A 252 21.99 18.45 -3.11
C GLU A 252 20.71 17.73 -2.70
N LYS A 253 19.70 18.50 -2.27
CA LYS A 253 18.43 17.97 -1.76
C LYS A 253 18.68 16.86 -0.72
N GLU A 254 19.57 17.14 0.23
CA GLU A 254 19.97 16.21 1.29
C GLU A 254 20.58 14.89 0.77
N GLY A 255 21.16 14.90 -0.44
CA GLY A 255 21.79 13.74 -1.05
C GLY A 255 20.80 12.65 -1.50
N ILE A 256 19.51 12.93 -1.71
CA ILE A 256 18.50 11.92 -2.13
C ILE A 256 18.91 11.07 -3.34
N TYR A 257 19.73 11.64 -4.22
CA TYR A 257 20.23 11.00 -5.44
C TYR A 257 21.35 10.00 -5.16
N GLN A 258 21.96 10.04 -3.97
CA GLN A 258 22.91 9.03 -3.52
C GLN A 258 22.25 7.66 -3.32
N GLY A 259 20.92 7.59 -3.25
CA GLY A 259 20.17 6.34 -3.20
C GLY A 259 20.48 5.50 -1.96
N HIS A 260 20.69 4.20 -2.15
CA HIS A 260 20.93 3.22 -1.10
C HIS A 260 22.17 3.53 -0.25
N PHE A 261 23.16 4.26 -0.78
CA PHE A 261 24.30 4.75 0.00
C PHE A 261 23.87 5.50 1.27
N ARG A 262 22.76 6.24 1.24
CA ARG A 262 22.23 6.96 2.42
C ARG A 262 21.88 6.02 3.58
N VAL A 263 21.65 4.75 3.28
CA VAL A 263 21.26 3.70 4.23
C VAL A 263 22.46 2.84 4.58
N SER A 264 23.24 2.41 3.58
CA SER A 264 24.34 1.46 3.78
C SER A 264 25.67 2.11 4.16
N PHE A 265 25.86 3.40 3.83
CA PHE A 265 27.14 4.13 3.90
C PHE A 265 28.30 3.47 3.14
N ASN A 266 28.01 2.49 2.28
CA ASN A 266 29.01 1.82 1.46
C ASN A 266 29.18 2.57 0.14
N PRO A 267 30.36 3.13 -0.19
CA PRO A 267 30.56 3.88 -1.44
C PRO A 267 30.19 3.12 -2.71
N ALA A 268 30.22 1.78 -2.68
CA ALA A 268 29.79 0.95 -3.80
C ALA A 268 28.28 1.03 -4.08
N ASP A 269 27.47 1.57 -3.17
CA ASP A 269 26.01 1.71 -3.28
C ASP A 269 25.55 3.11 -3.71
N LEU A 270 26.49 3.98 -4.05
CA LEU A 270 26.20 5.33 -4.50
C LEU A 270 25.36 5.31 -5.78
N GLY A 271 24.22 6.00 -5.77
CA GLY A 271 23.30 6.08 -6.90
C GLY A 271 22.47 4.83 -7.14
N LYS A 272 22.52 3.83 -6.25
CA LYS A 272 21.70 2.63 -6.37
C LYS A 272 20.30 2.85 -5.82
N PHE A 273 19.29 2.40 -6.55
CA PHE A 273 17.90 2.44 -6.12
C PHE A 273 17.29 1.05 -6.21
N LYS A 274 16.27 0.80 -5.39
CA LYS A 274 15.54 -0.47 -5.38
C LYS A 274 14.93 -0.74 -6.75
N THR A 275 15.08 -1.96 -7.27
CA THR A 275 14.40 -2.40 -8.49
C THR A 275 12.88 -2.40 -8.28
N PRO A 276 12.10 -1.53 -8.95
CA PRO A 276 10.64 -1.59 -8.85
C PRO A 276 10.10 -2.82 -9.58
N SER A 277 8.94 -3.32 -9.16
CA SER A 277 8.21 -4.36 -9.90
C SER A 277 7.69 -3.81 -11.22
N LEU A 278 7.74 -4.61 -12.30
CA LEU A 278 7.11 -4.27 -13.59
C LEU A 278 5.61 -4.61 -13.67
N ARG A 279 5.03 -5.25 -12.66
CA ARG A 279 3.56 -5.39 -12.58
C ARG A 279 2.89 -4.01 -12.62
N ASN A 280 1.80 -3.87 -13.37
CA ASN A 280 1.08 -2.60 -13.54
C ASN A 280 1.94 -1.41 -14.02
N VAL A 281 3.10 -1.65 -14.64
CA VAL A 281 4.04 -0.57 -15.00
C VAL A 281 3.44 0.45 -15.97
N LEU A 282 2.51 0.03 -16.84
CA LEU A 282 1.85 0.95 -17.77
C LEU A 282 0.84 1.91 -17.09
N LEU A 283 0.51 1.69 -15.81
CA LEU A 283 -0.45 2.53 -15.06
C LEU A 283 0.22 3.55 -14.13
N SER A 284 1.55 3.46 -13.96
CA SER A 284 2.29 4.19 -12.92
C SER A 284 3.32 5.15 -13.51
N ALA A 285 3.04 5.67 -14.72
CA ALA A 285 3.80 6.79 -15.26
C ALA A 285 3.64 8.03 -14.37
N PRO A 286 4.66 8.90 -14.27
CA PRO A 286 5.97 8.80 -14.92
C PRO A 286 6.95 7.85 -14.19
N TYR A 287 8.14 7.66 -14.73
CA TYR A 287 9.06 6.58 -14.35
C TYR A 287 10.36 7.09 -13.72
N MET A 288 11.04 6.16 -13.04
CA MET A 288 12.22 6.37 -12.19
C MET A 288 11.89 6.98 -10.84
N HIS A 289 12.90 7.09 -9.97
CA HIS A 289 12.76 7.59 -8.60
C HIS A 289 12.38 9.07 -8.51
N ASP A 290 12.54 9.82 -9.61
CA ASP A 290 12.24 11.25 -9.72
C ASP A 290 11.25 11.57 -10.86
N GLY A 291 10.66 10.55 -11.48
CA GLY A 291 9.61 10.73 -12.48
C GLY A 291 10.06 11.41 -13.77
N ARG A 292 11.36 11.38 -14.11
CA ARG A 292 11.90 12.13 -15.27
C ARG A 292 11.47 11.61 -16.65
N PHE A 293 10.94 10.39 -16.73
CA PHE A 293 10.47 9.80 -17.99
C PHE A 293 8.95 9.65 -17.99
N ASN A 294 8.27 10.19 -18.99
CA ASN A 294 6.82 10.17 -19.10
C ASN A 294 6.28 8.87 -19.72
N THR A 295 7.11 8.15 -20.50
CA THR A 295 6.67 6.97 -21.26
C THR A 295 7.65 5.81 -21.12
N ILE A 296 7.16 4.58 -21.28
CA ILE A 296 8.05 3.40 -21.37
C ILE A 296 8.99 3.51 -22.56
N ALA A 297 8.59 4.17 -23.64
CA ALA A 297 9.48 4.40 -24.78
C ALA A 297 10.73 5.22 -24.37
N GLU A 298 10.56 6.26 -23.55
CA GLU A 298 11.68 7.03 -22.98
C GLU A 298 12.54 6.18 -22.03
N VAL A 299 11.91 5.32 -21.21
CA VAL A 299 12.63 4.35 -20.36
C VAL A 299 13.47 3.38 -21.19
N LEU A 300 12.91 2.82 -22.25
CA LEU A 300 13.62 1.91 -23.15
C LEU A 300 14.73 2.64 -23.91
N GLU A 301 14.55 3.92 -24.25
CA GLU A 301 15.62 4.72 -24.87
C GLU A 301 16.76 4.99 -23.88
N HIS A 302 16.45 5.23 -22.61
CA HIS A 302 17.46 5.34 -21.55
C HIS A 302 18.32 4.08 -21.49
N TYR A 303 17.71 2.90 -21.43
CA TYR A 303 18.46 1.64 -21.42
C TYR A 303 19.19 1.36 -22.75
N ASN A 304 18.64 1.81 -23.88
CA ASN A 304 19.24 1.60 -25.20
C ASN A 304 20.51 2.44 -25.42
N SER A 305 20.46 3.73 -25.08
CA SER A 305 21.55 4.67 -25.38
C SER A 305 21.78 5.79 -24.35
N GLY A 306 20.86 5.98 -23.39
CA GLY A 306 20.89 7.10 -22.44
C GLY A 306 21.67 6.85 -21.14
N ILE A 307 22.21 5.65 -20.93
CA ILE A 307 22.94 5.30 -19.71
C ILE A 307 24.19 6.19 -19.58
N LYS A 308 24.28 6.93 -18.47
CA LYS A 308 25.45 7.72 -18.09
C LYS A 308 26.44 6.84 -17.35
N ALA A 309 27.67 6.78 -17.83
CA ALA A 309 28.74 6.04 -17.16
C ALA A 309 29.06 6.67 -15.79
N ALA A 310 29.09 5.85 -14.75
CA ALA A 310 29.58 6.17 -13.41
C ALA A 310 30.21 4.92 -12.77
N PRO A 311 31.10 5.07 -11.77
CA PRO A 311 31.81 3.93 -11.18
C PRO A 311 30.92 2.84 -10.57
N THR A 312 29.71 3.20 -10.14
CA THR A 312 28.77 2.31 -9.47
C THR A 312 27.66 1.77 -10.37
N VAL A 313 27.64 2.13 -11.67
CA VAL A 313 26.66 1.59 -12.63
C VAL A 313 26.77 0.07 -12.65
N ASP A 314 25.62 -0.60 -12.62
CA ASP A 314 25.59 -2.05 -12.53
C ASP A 314 26.31 -2.69 -13.72
N SER A 315 27.23 -3.61 -13.43
CA SER A 315 28.01 -4.34 -14.43
C SER A 315 27.15 -5.06 -15.47
N ILE A 316 25.90 -5.41 -15.13
CA ILE A 316 24.99 -6.09 -16.05
C ILE A 316 24.54 -5.24 -17.23
N LEU A 317 24.72 -3.92 -17.14
CA LEU A 317 24.40 -2.98 -18.20
C LEU A 317 25.55 -2.79 -19.20
N TYR A 318 26.67 -3.50 -18.99
CA TYR A 318 27.79 -3.54 -19.93
C TYR A 318 27.71 -4.80 -20.78
N GLN A 319 27.88 -4.63 -22.08
CA GLN A 319 28.01 -5.71 -23.05
C GLN A 319 29.44 -6.29 -23.02
N ASP A 320 29.62 -7.50 -23.55
CA ASP A 320 30.91 -8.22 -23.54
C ASP A 320 32.08 -7.41 -24.13
N HIS A 321 31.81 -6.54 -25.09
CA HIS A 321 32.80 -5.66 -25.72
C HIS A 321 32.96 -4.30 -25.01
N GLY A 322 32.42 -4.17 -23.80
CA GLY A 322 32.57 -2.99 -22.93
C GLY A 322 31.66 -1.81 -23.25
N ALA A 323 30.78 -1.89 -24.25
CA ALA A 323 29.78 -0.84 -24.46
C ALA A 323 28.70 -0.91 -23.39
N ILE A 324 28.17 0.25 -23.02
CA ILE A 324 27.11 0.39 -22.03
C ILE A 324 25.75 0.52 -22.73
N GLY A 325 24.72 -0.13 -22.19
CA GLY A 325 23.37 -0.13 -22.73
C GLY A 325 22.90 -1.49 -23.22
N ILE A 326 21.59 -1.57 -23.44
CA ILE A 326 20.86 -2.74 -23.91
C ILE A 326 20.34 -2.42 -25.31
N PRO A 327 21.01 -2.86 -26.40
CA PRO A 327 20.61 -2.52 -27.75
C PRO A 327 19.20 -3.05 -28.06
N LEU A 328 18.32 -2.15 -28.51
CA LEU A 328 16.94 -2.44 -28.86
C LEU A 328 16.58 -1.75 -30.18
N THR A 329 16.12 -2.53 -31.15
CA THR A 329 15.47 -2.03 -32.36
C THR A 329 14.08 -1.47 -32.04
N GLU A 330 13.54 -0.64 -32.94
CA GLU A 330 12.18 -0.10 -32.79
C GLU A 330 11.10 -1.19 -32.73
N THR A 331 11.31 -2.32 -33.41
CA THR A 331 10.42 -3.48 -33.32
C THR A 331 10.49 -4.11 -31.93
N GLU A 332 11.70 -4.37 -31.42
CA GLU A 332 11.88 -4.96 -30.08
C GLU A 332 11.30 -4.06 -28.98
N LYS A 333 11.40 -2.72 -29.11
CA LYS A 333 10.78 -1.78 -28.16
C LYS A 333 9.26 -1.92 -28.15
N LYS A 334 8.62 -2.03 -29.32
CA LYS A 334 7.16 -2.24 -29.42
C LYS A 334 6.73 -3.57 -28.82
N GLU A 335 7.44 -4.64 -29.14
CA GLU A 335 7.19 -5.98 -28.59
C GLU A 335 7.34 -6.00 -27.06
N LEU A 336 8.38 -5.38 -26.52
CA LEU A 336 8.55 -5.20 -25.08
C LEU A 336 7.37 -4.44 -24.45
N ILE A 337 6.95 -3.32 -25.05
CA ILE A 337 5.79 -2.56 -24.55
C ILE A 337 4.50 -3.40 -24.60
N ALA A 338 4.29 -4.18 -25.67
CA ALA A 338 3.15 -5.08 -25.78
C ALA A 338 3.16 -6.13 -24.66
N PHE A 339 4.31 -6.73 -24.36
CA PHE A 339 4.46 -7.64 -23.22
C PHE A 339 4.23 -6.94 -21.88
N LEU A 340 4.79 -5.75 -21.64
CA LEU A 340 4.57 -5.01 -20.39
C LEU A 340 3.08 -4.68 -20.18
N GLY A 341 2.32 -4.47 -21.26
CA GLY A 341 0.86 -4.31 -21.18
C GLY A 341 0.12 -5.56 -20.70
N THR A 342 0.69 -6.76 -20.85
CA THR A 342 0.14 -7.99 -20.27
C THR A 342 0.25 -8.03 -18.74
N LEU A 343 1.08 -7.18 -18.14
CA LEU A 343 1.35 -7.13 -16.70
C LEU A 343 0.38 -6.23 -15.93
N THR A 344 -0.56 -5.58 -16.62
CA THR A 344 -1.63 -4.78 -16.01
C THR A 344 -2.74 -5.67 -15.47
N ASP A 345 -3.11 -5.48 -14.21
CA ASP A 345 -4.19 -6.18 -13.53
C ASP A 345 -5.42 -5.27 -13.37
N GLU A 346 -6.33 -5.35 -14.34
CA GLU A 346 -7.61 -4.63 -14.35
C GLU A 346 -8.46 -4.91 -13.10
N SER A 347 -8.39 -6.16 -12.59
CA SER A 347 -9.17 -6.55 -11.43
C SER A 347 -8.64 -5.93 -10.14
N PHE A 348 -7.34 -5.69 -10.05
CA PHE A 348 -6.70 -5.02 -8.91
C PHE A 348 -7.11 -3.55 -8.80
N ILE A 349 -7.04 -2.81 -9.91
CA ILE A 349 -7.32 -1.36 -9.94
C ILE A 349 -8.81 -1.01 -9.84
N THR A 350 -9.70 -2.00 -9.98
CA THR A 350 -11.15 -1.84 -9.84
C THR A 350 -11.73 -2.59 -8.63
N ASN A 351 -10.89 -3.26 -7.84
CA ASN A 351 -11.35 -4.04 -6.69
C ASN A 351 -11.97 -3.13 -5.62
N LYS A 352 -13.28 -3.29 -5.36
CA LYS A 352 -14.00 -2.51 -4.35
C LYS A 352 -13.44 -2.68 -2.94
N LYS A 353 -12.79 -3.81 -2.63
CA LYS A 353 -12.14 -4.04 -1.34
C LYS A 353 -10.89 -3.17 -1.14
N HIS A 354 -10.32 -2.62 -2.20
CA HIS A 354 -9.18 -1.72 -2.11
C HIS A 354 -9.58 -0.24 -2.20
N GLY A 355 -10.81 0.06 -2.63
CA GLY A 355 -11.28 1.42 -2.86
C GLY A 355 -11.74 2.16 -1.61
N ASN A 356 -12.16 3.41 -1.80
CA ASN A 356 -12.60 4.29 -0.74
C ASN A 356 -13.81 3.68 0.05
N PRO A 357 -13.72 3.54 1.39
CA PRO A 357 -14.81 3.03 2.24
C PRO A 357 -16.00 3.97 2.47
N PHE A 358 -15.88 5.26 2.15
CA PHE A 358 -16.82 6.30 2.57
C PHE A 358 -17.89 6.64 1.53
#